data_AF-A0A1J4ZL18-F1
#
_entry.id   AF-A0A1J4ZL18-F1
#
_cell.length_a   1.000
_cell.length_b   1.000
_cell.length_c   1.000
_cell.angle_alpha   90.00
_cell.angle_beta   90.00
_cell.angle_gamma   90.00
#
_symmetry.space_group_name_H-M   'P 1'
#
loop_
_entity.id
_entity.type
_entity.pdbx_description
1 polymer ?
#
loop_
_entity_poly.entity_id
_entity_poly.type
_entity_poly.pdbx_seq_one_letter_code
_entity_poly.pdbx_strand_id
1 'polypeptide(L)'
;MSKLERLIIAVMFALLAAGVTLAAAQAQTPQPPQPTNSITGDSCVACHKDIYDTWQGGAHGQSLTDPVFAEAWNAQGKPGACLVCHATGYDPATGELKAEGVVCTACHSPIPTNHPTDNMPIDASPNLCGRCHSDPRFVTENWKLSAHYQRSMTCSVCHDPHSAGMKSVAGAINTRADASDLCANCHKGVMQNFPTSKHAEAGVTCVNCHLGFNVGTTDITDFVSAHKAPDHSFVPTLATCNKCHANQMHAPGESVAAAAIAIEESGGTPTPLPTPVATPIPLVTSQPAPVSPAGFAGLAGLLGLAVGMVLSPWLERLYRRMNTGRMNTTGRKK
;
A
#
# COMPACT_ATOMS: atom_id res chain seq x y z
N MET A 1 58.19 -36.78 5.25
CA MET A 1 57.76 -35.52 5.88
C MET A 1 58.08 -35.52 7.35
N SER A 2 58.58 -34.40 7.86
CA SER A 2 58.63 -34.12 9.30
C SER A 2 57.21 -33.86 9.85
N LYS A 3 57.04 -33.98 11.18
CA LYS A 3 55.77 -33.61 11.85
C LYS A 3 55.42 -32.13 11.60
N LEU A 4 56.44 -31.28 11.45
CA LEU A 4 56.31 -29.86 11.17
C LEU A 4 55.74 -29.60 9.77
N GLU A 5 56.21 -30.32 8.75
CA GLU A 5 55.70 -30.17 7.37
C GLU A 5 54.23 -30.58 7.24
N ARG A 6 53.81 -31.65 7.95
CA ARG A 6 52.40 -32.05 7.98
C ARG A 6 51.52 -31.03 8.68
N LEU A 7 52.03 -30.43 9.76
CA LEU A 7 51.34 -29.36 10.47
C LEU A 7 51.16 -28.13 9.57
N ILE A 8 52.19 -27.74 8.82
CA ILE A 8 52.13 -26.60 7.89
C ILE A 8 51.07 -26.84 6.81
N ILE A 9 51.05 -28.03 6.18
CA ILE A 9 50.05 -28.37 5.16
C ILE A 9 48.65 -28.35 5.76
N ALA A 10 48.45 -28.92 6.95
CA ALA A 10 47.16 -28.90 7.63
C ALA A 10 46.69 -27.47 7.91
N VAL A 11 47.56 -26.60 8.42
CA VAL A 11 47.24 -25.20 8.70
C VAL A 11 46.92 -24.43 7.41
N MET A 12 47.60 -24.71 6.29
CA MET A 12 47.26 -24.10 5.00
C MET A 12 45.85 -24.47 4.54
N PHE A 13 45.44 -25.74 4.66
CA PHE A 13 44.07 -26.17 4.32
C PHE A 13 43.04 -25.56 5.29
N ALA A 14 43.38 -25.41 6.57
CA ALA A 14 42.53 -24.75 7.56
C ALA A 14 42.27 -23.29 7.25
N LEU A 15 43.33 -22.54 6.93
CA LEU A 15 43.24 -21.12 6.58
C LEU A 15 42.50 -20.91 5.26
N LEU A 16 42.72 -21.79 4.27
CA LEU A 16 41.96 -21.77 3.02
C LEU A 16 40.47 -22.05 3.25
N ALA A 17 40.12 -23.08 4.01
CA ALA A 17 38.72 -23.41 4.29
C ALA A 17 38.02 -22.29 5.09
N ALA A 18 38.66 -21.79 6.16
CA ALA A 18 38.13 -20.68 6.94
C ALA A 18 37.98 -19.40 6.10
N GLY A 19 38.99 -19.07 5.28
CA GLY A 19 38.99 -17.90 4.41
C GLY A 19 37.92 -17.94 3.33
N VAL A 20 37.73 -19.09 2.66
CA VAL A 20 36.67 -19.27 1.65
C VAL A 20 35.29 -19.16 2.29
N THR A 21 35.10 -19.70 3.50
CA THR A 21 33.81 -19.63 4.21
C THR A 21 33.51 -18.19 4.64
N LEU A 22 34.52 -17.44 5.08
CA LEU A 22 34.38 -16.02 5.43
C LEU A 22 34.07 -15.16 4.20
N ALA A 23 34.75 -15.41 3.08
CA ALA A 23 34.50 -14.73 1.81
C ALA A 23 33.10 -15.05 1.26
N ALA A 24 32.65 -16.31 1.36
CA ALA A 24 31.30 -16.70 0.98
C ALA A 24 30.23 -16.06 1.89
N ALA A 25 30.49 -15.95 3.20
CA ALA A 25 29.61 -15.26 4.14
C ALA A 25 29.51 -13.75 3.84
N GLN A 26 30.61 -13.11 3.43
CA GLN A 26 30.60 -11.72 2.97
C GLN A 26 29.95 -11.53 1.59
N ALA A 27 30.03 -12.52 0.71
CA ALA A 27 29.32 -12.52 -0.57
C ALA A 27 27.81 -12.75 -0.41
N GLN A 28 27.39 -13.38 0.69
CA GLN A 28 25.99 -13.67 1.02
C GLN A 28 25.32 -12.60 1.86
N THR A 29 26.03 -11.60 2.38
CA THR A 29 25.37 -10.34 2.76
C THR A 29 25.09 -9.59 1.47
N PRO A 30 23.83 -9.58 0.98
CA PRO A 30 23.51 -8.70 -0.12
C PRO A 30 23.70 -7.31 0.47
N GLN A 31 24.74 -6.59 0.03
CA GLN A 31 24.75 -5.15 0.20
C GLN A 31 23.47 -4.69 -0.48
N PRO A 32 22.49 -4.12 0.25
CA PRO A 32 21.32 -3.55 -0.41
C PRO A 32 21.88 -2.62 -1.49
N PRO A 33 21.39 -2.71 -2.75
CA PRO A 33 21.83 -1.77 -3.76
C PRO A 33 21.72 -0.38 -3.13
N GLN A 34 22.85 0.33 -3.03
CA GLN A 34 22.80 1.73 -2.65
C GLN A 34 21.86 2.36 -3.68
N PRO A 35 20.75 2.99 -3.27
CA PRO A 35 19.85 3.60 -4.22
C PRO A 35 20.59 4.80 -4.82
N THR A 36 21.28 4.58 -5.94
CA THR A 36 21.81 5.65 -6.79
C THR A 36 20.72 6.26 -7.67
N ASN A 37 19.46 5.95 -7.40
CA ASN A 37 18.33 6.39 -8.18
C ASN A 37 17.61 7.46 -7.39
N SER A 38 17.57 8.67 -7.92
CA SER A 38 16.50 9.61 -7.60
C SER A 38 15.18 8.82 -7.66
N ILE A 39 14.54 8.60 -6.52
CA ILE A 39 13.24 7.94 -6.46
C ILE A 39 12.27 8.85 -7.23
N THR A 40 11.95 8.50 -8.47
CA THR A 40 10.92 9.16 -9.27
C THR A 40 9.56 8.54 -8.92
N GLY A 41 8.46 9.24 -9.20
CA GLY A 41 7.11 8.79 -8.85
C GLY A 41 6.75 7.38 -9.34
N ASP A 42 7.41 6.90 -10.40
CA ASP A 42 7.19 5.59 -11.02
C ASP A 42 8.09 4.49 -10.45
N SER A 43 9.12 4.85 -9.67
CA SER A 43 10.07 3.89 -9.10
C SER A 43 9.53 3.16 -7.86
N CYS A 44 8.38 3.59 -7.32
CA CYS A 44 7.77 3.01 -6.13
C CYS A 44 7.43 1.52 -6.28
N VAL A 45 7.07 1.07 -7.50
CA VAL A 45 6.69 -0.33 -7.79
C VAL A 45 7.81 -1.32 -7.54
N ALA A 46 9.08 -0.88 -7.59
CA ALA A 46 10.23 -1.74 -7.35
C ALA A 46 10.22 -2.35 -5.94
N CYS A 47 9.64 -1.65 -4.97
CA CYS A 47 9.52 -2.09 -3.58
C CYS A 47 8.05 -2.28 -3.12
N HIS A 48 7.10 -1.53 -3.69
CA HIS A 48 5.69 -1.52 -3.27
C HIS A 48 4.76 -2.19 -4.31
N LYS A 49 5.17 -3.35 -4.82
CA LYS A 49 4.46 -4.05 -5.90
C LYS A 49 2.98 -4.31 -5.59
N ASP A 50 2.66 -4.85 -4.41
CA ASP A 50 1.28 -5.24 -4.08
C ASP A 50 0.34 -4.02 -4.01
N ILE A 51 0.84 -2.92 -3.46
CA ILE A 51 0.11 -1.64 -3.39
C ILE A 51 -0.05 -1.07 -4.80
N TYR A 52 1.01 -1.11 -5.60
CA TYR A 52 0.96 -0.65 -6.99
C TYR A 52 -0.06 -1.44 -7.82
N ASP A 53 -0.05 -2.77 -7.73
CA ASP A 53 -0.99 -3.62 -8.46
C ASP A 53 -2.44 -3.32 -8.06
N THR A 54 -2.68 -3.11 -6.75
CA THR A 54 -3.99 -2.72 -6.23
C THR A 54 -4.43 -1.35 -6.76
N TRP A 55 -3.52 -0.37 -6.75
CA TRP A 55 -3.76 0.97 -7.26
C TRP A 55 -4.06 1.00 -8.75
N GLN A 56 -3.28 0.26 -9.54
CA GLN A 56 -3.49 0.13 -10.98
C GLN A 56 -4.81 -0.53 -11.31
N GLY A 57 -5.35 -1.41 -10.45
CA GLY A 57 -6.69 -1.95 -10.61
C GLY A 57 -7.82 -0.95 -10.34
N GLY A 58 -7.52 0.18 -9.70
CA GLY A 58 -8.49 1.18 -9.27
C GLY A 58 -8.69 2.34 -10.27
N ALA A 59 -9.75 3.13 -10.04
CA ALA A 59 -10.12 4.24 -10.90
C ALA A 59 -9.05 5.34 -11.01
N HIS A 60 -8.32 5.62 -9.92
CA HIS A 60 -7.25 6.60 -9.97
C HIS A 60 -6.02 6.10 -10.72
N GLY A 61 -5.62 4.83 -10.55
CA GLY A 61 -4.52 4.24 -11.31
C GLY A 61 -4.80 4.20 -12.81
N GLN A 62 -6.08 4.15 -13.20
CA GLN A 62 -6.53 4.21 -14.58
C GLN A 62 -6.94 5.62 -15.06
N SER A 63 -6.60 6.69 -14.33
CA SER A 63 -7.17 8.03 -14.59
C SER A 63 -6.95 8.56 -16.03
N LEU A 64 -5.84 8.22 -16.68
CA LEU A 64 -5.59 8.59 -18.10
C LEU A 64 -5.82 7.45 -19.09
N THR A 65 -5.85 6.21 -18.61
CA THR A 65 -5.91 5.00 -19.46
C THR A 65 -7.31 4.41 -19.53
N ASP A 66 -8.25 4.91 -18.72
CA ASP A 66 -9.66 4.58 -18.83
C ASP A 66 -10.16 4.87 -20.26
N PRO A 67 -10.74 3.87 -20.96
CA PRO A 67 -11.14 4.04 -22.35
C PRO A 67 -12.19 5.13 -22.57
N VAL A 68 -13.13 5.28 -21.64
CA VAL A 68 -14.21 6.27 -21.73
C VAL A 68 -13.63 7.67 -21.62
N PHE A 69 -12.74 7.88 -20.64
CA PHE A 69 -11.99 9.12 -20.52
C PHE A 69 -11.13 9.39 -21.75
N ALA A 70 -10.33 8.41 -22.20
CA ALA A 70 -9.41 8.59 -23.31
C ALA A 70 -10.15 8.98 -24.60
N GLU A 71 -11.28 8.36 -24.90
CA GLU A 71 -12.14 8.73 -26.03
C GLU A 71 -12.65 10.17 -25.89
N ALA A 72 -13.25 10.52 -24.74
CA ALA A 72 -13.79 11.86 -24.50
C ALA A 72 -12.71 12.96 -24.53
N TRP A 73 -11.52 12.69 -23.99
CA TRP A 73 -10.40 13.61 -23.96
C TRP A 73 -9.84 13.84 -25.37
N ASN A 74 -9.70 12.77 -26.17
CA ASN A 74 -9.31 12.87 -27.58
C ASN A 74 -10.33 13.65 -28.41
N ALA A 75 -11.62 13.36 -28.25
CA ALA A 75 -12.70 14.02 -28.98
C ALA A 75 -12.75 15.53 -28.74
N GLN A 76 -12.33 15.99 -27.55
CA GLN A 76 -12.25 17.40 -27.17
C GLN A 76 -10.92 18.07 -27.57
N GLY A 77 -10.02 17.37 -28.25
CA GLY A 77 -8.71 17.90 -28.65
C GLY A 77 -7.69 17.94 -27.52
N LYS A 78 -7.82 17.05 -26.53
CA LYS A 78 -6.94 16.92 -25.36
C LYS A 78 -6.74 18.21 -24.56
N PRO A 79 -7.81 18.87 -24.09
CA PRO A 79 -7.67 20.09 -23.32
C PRO A 79 -6.92 19.82 -22.01
N GLY A 80 -5.99 20.72 -21.69
CA GLY A 80 -5.19 20.63 -20.47
C GLY A 80 -6.02 20.75 -19.19
N ALA A 81 -7.21 21.36 -19.25
CA ALA A 81 -8.13 21.44 -18.10
C ALA A 81 -8.49 20.06 -17.51
N CYS A 82 -8.53 19.01 -18.32
CA CYS A 82 -8.77 17.64 -17.84
C CYS A 82 -7.62 17.13 -16.96
N LEU A 83 -6.39 17.58 -17.24
CA LEU A 83 -5.18 17.13 -16.55
C LEU A 83 -5.05 17.71 -15.13
N VAL A 84 -5.86 18.71 -14.78
CA VAL A 84 -5.95 19.23 -13.40
C VAL A 84 -6.29 18.12 -12.41
N CYS A 85 -7.13 17.17 -12.81
CA CYS A 85 -7.56 16.06 -11.98
C CYS A 85 -7.02 14.70 -12.45
N HIS A 86 -6.78 14.54 -13.76
CA HIS A 86 -6.40 13.26 -14.33
C HIS A 86 -4.89 13.03 -14.44
N ALA A 87 -4.06 14.04 -14.10
CA ALA A 87 -2.60 13.92 -14.06
C ALA A 87 -2.03 14.42 -12.73
N THR A 88 -0.77 14.09 -12.47
CA THR A 88 -0.12 14.46 -11.22
C THR A 88 0.66 15.76 -11.39
N GLY A 89 0.27 16.77 -10.60
CA GLY A 89 0.98 18.04 -10.52
C GLY A 89 0.91 18.87 -11.80
N TYR A 90 -0.21 18.79 -12.53
CA TYR A 90 -0.46 19.64 -13.70
C TYR A 90 -0.59 21.11 -13.30
N ASP A 91 0.13 21.99 -14.01
CA ASP A 91 0.05 23.44 -13.89
C ASP A 91 -0.70 24.04 -15.09
N PRO A 92 -1.91 24.60 -14.91
CA PRO A 92 -2.66 25.20 -16.00
C PRO A 92 -2.00 26.42 -16.66
N ALA A 93 -1.07 27.10 -15.97
CA ALA A 93 -0.42 28.29 -16.50
C ALA A 93 0.71 27.95 -17.48
N THR A 94 1.43 26.86 -17.23
CA THR A 94 2.57 26.43 -18.06
C THR A 94 2.25 25.23 -18.96
N GLY A 95 1.21 24.45 -18.61
CA GLY A 95 0.88 23.19 -19.26
C GLY A 95 1.79 22.03 -18.84
N GLU A 96 2.70 22.24 -17.88
CA GLU A 96 3.62 21.21 -17.39
C GLU A 96 2.92 20.24 -16.43
N LEU A 97 3.34 18.97 -16.45
CA LEU A 97 2.89 17.92 -15.53
C LEU A 97 4.10 17.24 -14.88
N LYS A 98 3.96 16.80 -13.63
CA LYS A 98 5.03 16.08 -12.92
C LYS A 98 5.04 14.59 -13.26
N ALA A 99 3.87 14.01 -13.52
CA ALA A 99 3.71 12.65 -14.01
C ALA A 99 2.36 12.47 -14.72
N GLU A 100 2.34 11.55 -15.67
CA GLU A 100 1.12 11.14 -16.36
C GLU A 100 0.26 10.29 -15.41
N GLY A 101 -1.04 10.58 -15.35
CA GLY A 101 -1.96 9.88 -14.47
C GLY A 101 -1.92 10.38 -13.04
N VAL A 102 -2.86 9.92 -12.22
CA VAL A 102 -2.78 10.06 -10.76
C VAL A 102 -1.83 8.97 -10.26
N VAL A 103 -0.62 9.37 -9.88
CA VAL A 103 0.44 8.44 -9.40
C VAL A 103 0.67 8.61 -7.90
N CYS A 104 1.54 7.78 -7.32
CA CYS A 104 1.82 7.76 -5.88
C CYS A 104 2.12 9.16 -5.31
N THR A 105 2.87 9.97 -6.05
CA THR A 105 3.28 11.32 -5.64
C THR A 105 2.18 12.38 -5.73
N ALA A 106 1.00 12.05 -6.25
CA ALA A 106 -0.19 12.90 -6.16
C ALA A 106 -0.62 13.10 -4.69
N CYS A 107 -0.41 12.08 -3.86
CA CYS A 107 -0.74 12.11 -2.43
C CYS A 107 0.51 12.03 -1.54
N HIS A 108 1.52 11.27 -1.96
CA HIS A 108 2.75 11.06 -1.20
C HIS A 108 3.88 11.95 -1.71
N SER A 109 4.02 13.13 -1.11
CA SER A 109 5.09 14.06 -1.48
C SER A 109 5.41 15.01 -0.32
N PRO A 110 6.68 15.40 -0.11
CA PRO A 110 7.87 14.89 -0.81
C PRO A 110 8.29 13.49 -0.32
N ILE A 111 9.15 12.82 -1.09
CA ILE A 111 9.77 11.55 -0.67
C ILE A 111 10.80 11.87 0.43
N PRO A 112 10.70 11.29 1.65
CA PRO A 112 11.67 11.51 2.72
C PRO A 112 13.06 11.02 2.33
N THR A 113 14.10 11.74 2.74
CA THR A 113 15.49 11.35 2.48
C THR A 113 15.87 10.01 3.13
N ASN A 114 15.20 9.65 4.23
CA ASN A 114 15.46 8.42 4.97
C ASN A 114 14.47 7.28 4.64
N HIS A 115 13.63 7.43 3.62
CA HIS A 115 12.77 6.35 3.15
C HIS A 115 13.66 5.17 2.67
N PRO A 116 13.40 3.91 3.08
CA PRO A 116 12.16 3.37 3.67
C PRO A 116 12.07 3.38 5.19
N THR A 117 13.08 3.86 5.92
CA THR A 117 13.01 3.95 7.40
C THR A 117 11.89 4.88 7.84
N ASP A 118 11.74 6.01 7.15
CA ASP A 118 10.61 6.91 7.33
C ASP A 118 9.46 6.53 6.38
N ASN A 119 8.25 6.52 6.94
CA ASN A 119 7.03 6.34 6.16
C ASN A 119 6.82 7.51 5.21
N MET A 120 6.24 7.22 4.04
CA MET A 120 5.85 8.28 3.11
C MET A 120 4.77 9.18 3.77
N PRO A 121 4.96 10.51 3.80
CA PRO A 121 3.98 11.41 4.37
C PRO A 121 2.73 11.48 3.47
N ILE A 122 1.59 11.77 4.08
CA ILE A 122 0.35 12.17 3.39
C ILE A 122 -0.30 13.32 4.14
N ASP A 123 -0.94 14.22 3.40
CA ASP A 123 -1.96 15.09 3.97
C ASP A 123 -3.26 14.29 4.11
N ALA A 124 -3.59 13.88 5.33
CA ALA A 124 -4.81 13.14 5.62
C ALA A 124 -6.07 14.02 5.64
N SER A 125 -5.94 15.34 5.44
CA SER A 125 -7.09 16.25 5.42
C SER A 125 -7.96 16.03 4.18
N PRO A 126 -9.27 16.36 4.26
CA PRO A 126 -10.15 16.33 3.10
C PRO A 126 -9.68 17.22 1.94
N ASN A 127 -8.83 18.22 2.21
CA ASN A 127 -8.36 19.15 1.20
C ASN A 127 -7.56 18.44 0.11
N LEU A 128 -6.73 17.44 0.46
CA LEU A 128 -5.94 16.69 -0.53
C LEU A 128 -6.84 16.07 -1.61
N CYS A 129 -7.93 15.43 -1.19
CA CYS A 129 -8.90 14.78 -2.08
C CYS A 129 -9.74 15.82 -2.84
N GLY A 130 -10.13 16.89 -2.16
CA GLY A 130 -10.96 17.98 -2.71
C GLY A 130 -10.29 18.83 -3.78
N ARG A 131 -8.99 18.65 -4.04
CA ARG A 131 -8.30 19.28 -5.18
C ARG A 131 -8.84 18.79 -6.52
N CYS A 132 -9.27 17.53 -6.58
CA CYS A 132 -9.81 16.91 -7.78
C CYS A 132 -11.30 16.59 -7.63
N HIS A 133 -11.71 16.09 -6.46
CA HIS A 133 -13.12 15.87 -6.13
C HIS A 133 -13.79 17.20 -5.75
N SER A 134 -13.84 18.14 -6.69
CA SER A 134 -14.21 19.53 -6.44
C SER A 134 -15.71 19.82 -6.55
N ASP A 135 -16.56 18.81 -6.71
CA ASP A 135 -18.02 19.00 -6.70
C ASP A 135 -18.42 19.71 -5.39
N PRO A 136 -19.18 20.81 -5.41
CA PRO A 136 -19.61 21.51 -4.21
C PRO A 136 -20.27 20.60 -3.16
N ARG A 137 -20.97 19.54 -3.61
CA ARG A 137 -21.53 18.48 -2.74
C ARG A 137 -20.44 17.76 -1.96
N PHE A 138 -19.24 17.60 -2.52
CA PHE A 138 -18.09 16.97 -1.88
C PHE A 138 -17.31 17.94 -0.99
N VAL A 139 -17.04 19.18 -1.42
CA VAL A 139 -16.06 20.05 -0.75
C VAL A 139 -16.67 20.99 0.30
N THR A 140 -17.94 21.38 0.15
CA THR A 140 -18.53 22.45 0.97
C THR A 140 -19.94 22.18 1.48
N GLU A 141 -20.79 21.50 0.71
CA GLU A 141 -22.22 21.41 1.03
C GLU A 141 -22.60 20.12 1.76
N ASN A 142 -22.17 18.93 1.32
CA ASN A 142 -22.67 17.70 1.94
C ASN A 142 -21.70 17.17 2.98
N TRP A 143 -20.42 17.02 2.63
CA TRP A 143 -19.42 16.48 3.56
C TRP A 143 -19.21 17.37 4.80
N LYS A 144 -18.94 18.67 4.61
CA LYS A 144 -18.64 19.59 5.73
C LYS A 144 -19.83 19.81 6.68
N LEU A 145 -21.05 19.63 6.19
CA LEU A 145 -22.26 19.69 7.02
C LEU A 145 -22.58 18.35 7.71
N SER A 146 -21.91 17.26 7.32
CA SER A 146 -22.17 15.95 7.89
C SER A 146 -21.71 15.84 9.34
N ALA A 147 -22.42 15.02 10.10
CA ALA A 147 -22.06 14.69 11.47
C ALA A 147 -20.72 13.92 11.58
N HIS A 148 -20.25 13.32 10.49
CA HIS A 148 -18.93 12.65 10.39
C HIS A 148 -17.81 13.69 10.30
N TYR A 149 -17.96 14.72 9.48
CA TYR A 149 -16.98 15.82 9.39
C TYR A 149 -16.88 16.59 10.71
N GLN A 150 -18.00 16.88 11.37
CA GLN A 150 -18.01 17.58 12.67
C GLN A 150 -17.30 16.80 13.79
N ARG A 151 -17.06 15.50 13.60
CA ARG A 151 -16.28 14.63 14.49
C ARG A 151 -14.86 14.40 14.01
N SER A 152 -14.37 15.26 13.10
CA SER A 152 -13.00 15.22 12.55
C SER A 152 -12.65 13.92 11.83
N MET A 153 -13.64 13.22 11.27
CA MET A 153 -13.37 12.05 10.44
C MET A 153 -12.80 12.49 9.08
N THR A 154 -11.91 11.67 8.52
CA THR A 154 -11.29 11.88 7.21
C THR A 154 -11.88 10.93 6.17
N CYS A 155 -11.67 11.23 4.88
CA CYS A 155 -12.15 10.40 3.78
C CYS A 155 -11.61 8.96 3.87
N SER A 156 -10.37 8.82 4.34
CA SER A 156 -9.67 7.55 4.53
C SER A 156 -10.21 6.69 5.68
N VAL A 157 -11.21 7.15 6.43
CA VAL A 157 -11.91 6.28 7.40
C VAL A 157 -12.78 5.26 6.68
N CYS A 158 -13.40 5.66 5.56
CA CYS A 158 -14.29 4.80 4.78
C CYS A 158 -13.69 4.39 3.43
N HIS A 159 -12.94 5.29 2.78
CA HIS A 159 -12.26 5.01 1.52
C HIS A 159 -10.89 4.39 1.75
N ASP A 160 -10.50 3.50 0.85
CA ASP A 160 -9.14 2.98 0.77
C ASP A 160 -8.37 3.73 -0.33
N PRO A 161 -7.43 4.61 0.06
CA PRO A 161 -6.68 5.39 -0.91
C PRO A 161 -5.75 4.54 -1.78
N HIS A 162 -5.42 3.30 -1.41
CA HIS A 162 -4.55 2.46 -2.24
C HIS A 162 -5.29 1.69 -3.33
N SER A 163 -6.57 1.39 -3.14
CA SER A 163 -7.43 0.80 -4.20
C SER A 163 -8.24 1.84 -4.96
N ALA A 164 -8.16 3.12 -4.55
CA ALA A 164 -9.07 4.17 -5.01
C ALA A 164 -10.55 3.76 -4.86
N GLY A 165 -10.87 3.01 -3.80
CA GLY A 165 -12.15 2.35 -3.60
C GLY A 165 -12.67 2.50 -2.17
N MET A 166 -13.61 1.64 -1.80
CA MET A 166 -14.10 1.54 -0.42
C MET A 166 -13.25 0.56 0.38
N LYS A 167 -13.04 0.84 1.67
CA LYS A 167 -12.52 -0.17 2.58
C LYS A 167 -13.50 -1.33 2.69
N SER A 168 -12.97 -2.53 2.82
CA SER A 168 -13.72 -3.71 3.23
C SER A 168 -13.48 -3.99 4.72
N VAL A 169 -14.46 -4.61 5.38
CA VAL A 169 -14.31 -5.08 6.76
C VAL A 169 -13.88 -6.54 6.72
N ALA A 170 -12.66 -6.83 7.18
CA ALA A 170 -12.15 -8.21 7.22
C ALA A 170 -13.04 -9.11 8.09
N GLY A 171 -13.49 -10.23 7.53
CA GLY A 171 -14.38 -11.18 8.21
C GLY A 171 -15.86 -10.77 8.23
N ALA A 172 -16.22 -9.60 7.69
CA ALA A 172 -17.61 -9.38 7.28
C ALA A 172 -17.93 -10.35 6.15
N ILE A 173 -19.12 -10.96 6.20
CA ILE A 173 -19.58 -11.76 5.07
C ILE A 173 -19.80 -10.74 3.95
N ASN A 174 -18.93 -10.73 2.93
CA ASN A 174 -19.00 -9.97 1.67
C ASN A 174 -20.29 -10.31 0.88
N THR A 175 -21.45 -10.24 1.53
CA THR A 175 -22.76 -10.50 0.94
C THR A 175 -23.30 -9.26 0.25
N ARG A 176 -22.76 -8.08 0.57
CA ARG A 176 -23.16 -6.80 -0.03
C ARG A 176 -21.98 -6.18 -0.74
N ALA A 177 -22.16 -5.84 -2.01
CA ALA A 177 -21.15 -5.20 -2.85
C ALA A 177 -21.02 -3.68 -2.58
N ASP A 178 -21.25 -3.23 -1.35
CA ASP A 178 -21.31 -1.81 -0.99
C ASP A 178 -20.68 -1.48 0.37
N ALA A 179 -20.79 -0.20 0.78
CA ALA A 179 -20.17 0.32 2.00
C ALA A 179 -20.94 0.02 3.30
N SER A 180 -22.03 -0.73 3.28
CA SER A 180 -22.93 -0.89 4.44
C SER A 180 -22.24 -1.53 5.64
N ASP A 181 -21.28 -2.44 5.41
CA ASP A 181 -20.54 -3.09 6.49
C ASP A 181 -19.62 -2.11 7.24
N LEU A 182 -19.15 -1.04 6.59
CA LEU A 182 -18.40 0.03 7.26
C LEU A 182 -19.29 0.82 8.21
N CYS A 183 -20.54 1.08 7.81
CA CYS A 183 -21.53 1.72 8.67
C CYS A 183 -21.81 0.85 9.91
N ALA A 184 -21.93 -0.48 9.71
CA ALA A 184 -22.17 -1.47 10.76
C ALA A 184 -21.12 -1.49 11.86
N ASN A 185 -19.88 -1.16 11.51
CA ASN A 185 -18.80 -1.20 12.48
C ASN A 185 -19.00 -0.19 13.63
N CYS A 186 -19.66 0.95 13.36
CA CYS A 186 -19.93 2.00 14.34
C CYS A 186 -21.42 2.10 14.73
N HIS A 187 -22.34 1.94 13.78
CA HIS A 187 -23.78 2.13 13.98
C HIS A 187 -24.53 0.86 14.43
N LYS A 188 -23.88 0.02 15.25
CA LYS A 188 -24.38 -1.29 15.67
C LYS A 188 -25.80 -1.25 16.25
N GLY A 189 -26.14 -0.21 17.02
CA GLY A 189 -27.44 -0.08 17.70
C GLY A 189 -28.61 0.16 16.75
N VAL A 190 -28.50 1.15 15.85
CA VAL A 190 -29.55 1.47 14.86
C VAL A 190 -29.69 0.40 13.78
N MET A 191 -28.68 -0.46 13.63
CA MET A 191 -28.64 -1.51 12.62
C MET A 191 -29.24 -2.84 13.05
N GLN A 192 -29.63 -3.03 14.31
CA GLN A 192 -30.20 -4.31 14.75
C GLN A 192 -31.54 -4.61 14.06
N ASN A 193 -32.33 -3.58 13.76
CA ASN A 193 -33.68 -3.74 13.22
C ASN A 193 -33.75 -3.61 11.69
N PHE A 194 -32.72 -3.06 11.04
CA PHE A 194 -32.72 -2.86 9.59
C PHE A 194 -32.79 -4.19 8.80
N PRO A 195 -32.04 -5.26 9.15
CA PRO A 195 -32.08 -6.53 8.43
C PRO A 195 -33.46 -7.19 8.34
N THR A 196 -34.36 -6.89 9.28
CA THR A 196 -35.74 -7.41 9.30
C THR A 196 -36.76 -6.47 8.64
N SER A 197 -36.31 -5.38 8.03
CA SER A 197 -37.19 -4.41 7.37
C SER A 197 -37.59 -4.86 5.96
N LYS A 198 -38.71 -4.34 5.45
CA LYS A 198 -39.13 -4.55 4.05
C LYS A 198 -38.12 -3.99 3.04
N HIS A 199 -37.40 -2.94 3.39
CA HIS A 199 -36.31 -2.41 2.57
C HIS A 199 -35.16 -3.41 2.44
N ALA A 200 -34.74 -4.01 3.56
CA ALA A 200 -33.70 -5.04 3.53
C ALA A 200 -34.15 -6.32 2.81
N GLU A 201 -35.41 -6.74 2.97
CA GLU A 201 -36.00 -7.85 2.19
C GLU A 201 -35.97 -7.55 0.67
N ALA A 202 -36.17 -6.30 0.28
CA ALA A 202 -36.10 -5.84 -1.11
C ALA A 202 -34.67 -5.61 -1.63
N GLY A 203 -33.64 -5.91 -0.82
CA GLY A 203 -32.24 -5.73 -1.20
C GLY A 203 -31.72 -4.29 -1.09
N VAL A 204 -32.50 -3.38 -0.50
CA VAL A 204 -32.05 -2.01 -0.21
C VAL A 204 -31.05 -2.03 0.94
N THR A 205 -30.02 -1.21 0.82
CA THR A 205 -28.91 -1.10 1.74
C THR A 205 -28.79 0.32 2.30
N CYS A 206 -27.84 0.53 3.21
CA CYS A 206 -27.64 1.82 3.86
C CYS A 206 -27.34 2.93 2.84
N VAL A 207 -26.52 2.62 1.83
CA VAL A 207 -26.01 3.62 0.89
C VAL A 207 -27.07 4.12 -0.09
N ASN A 208 -28.10 3.30 -0.37
CA ASN A 208 -29.18 3.69 -1.28
C ASN A 208 -29.95 4.91 -0.75
N CYS A 209 -30.17 4.98 0.55
CA CYS A 209 -30.89 6.08 1.19
C CYS A 209 -29.95 7.17 1.69
N HIS A 210 -28.86 6.82 2.38
CA HIS A 210 -27.99 7.77 3.08
C HIS A 210 -27.01 8.50 2.17
N LEU A 211 -26.55 7.85 1.08
CA LEU A 211 -25.69 8.50 0.08
C LEU A 211 -26.39 8.68 -1.27
N GLY A 212 -27.61 8.16 -1.40
CA GLY A 212 -28.43 8.35 -2.57
C GLY A 212 -27.81 7.77 -3.84
N PHE A 213 -27.03 6.70 -3.76
CA PHE A 213 -26.50 6.01 -4.94
C PHE A 213 -26.80 4.52 -4.89
N ASN A 214 -27.01 3.93 -6.05
CA ASN A 214 -27.08 2.48 -6.20
C ASN A 214 -25.77 2.04 -6.84
N VAL A 215 -25.06 1.12 -6.18
CA VAL A 215 -23.85 0.53 -6.75
C VAL A 215 -24.20 -0.10 -8.10
N GLY A 216 -23.47 0.27 -9.15
CA GLY A 216 -23.62 -0.30 -10.49
C GLY A 216 -24.68 0.33 -11.39
N THR A 217 -25.35 1.43 -10.98
CA THR A 217 -26.34 2.13 -11.84
C THR A 217 -25.89 3.51 -12.31
N THR A 218 -24.65 3.92 -12.02
CA THR A 218 -24.12 5.19 -12.54
C THR A 218 -23.84 5.02 -14.01
N ASP A 219 -24.51 5.81 -14.85
CA ASP A 219 -24.14 5.91 -16.26
C ASP A 219 -22.80 6.64 -16.37
N ILE A 220 -21.74 5.86 -16.52
CA ILE A 220 -20.37 6.38 -16.67
C ILE A 220 -20.11 6.96 -18.07
N THR A 221 -21.07 6.84 -19.01
CA THR A 221 -20.94 7.40 -20.36
C THR A 221 -21.37 8.86 -20.45
N ASP A 222 -22.11 9.36 -19.45
CA ASP A 222 -22.45 10.79 -19.32
C ASP A 222 -21.37 11.54 -18.54
N PHE A 223 -20.80 12.59 -19.15
CA PHE A 223 -19.73 13.41 -18.56
C PHE A 223 -20.12 14.00 -17.20
N VAL A 224 -21.37 14.47 -17.06
CA VAL A 224 -21.84 15.08 -15.80
C VAL A 224 -21.96 14.01 -14.72
N SER A 225 -22.52 12.85 -15.06
CA SER A 225 -22.68 11.72 -14.14
C SER A 225 -21.35 11.12 -13.71
N ALA A 226 -20.35 11.05 -14.60
CA ALA A 226 -19.01 10.53 -14.31
C ALA A 226 -18.23 11.41 -13.31
N HIS A 227 -18.48 12.72 -13.29
CA HIS A 227 -17.82 13.66 -12.36
C HIS A 227 -18.66 14.01 -11.13
N LYS A 228 -19.84 13.40 -10.97
CA LYS A 228 -20.74 13.67 -9.86
C LYS A 228 -20.43 12.75 -8.68
N ALA A 229 -20.01 13.35 -7.57
CA ALA A 229 -19.90 12.62 -6.32
C ALA A 229 -21.29 12.25 -5.77
N PRO A 230 -21.46 11.05 -5.17
CA PRO A 230 -22.64 10.73 -4.36
C PRO A 230 -22.86 11.75 -3.23
N ASP A 231 -24.04 11.74 -2.62
CA ASP A 231 -24.31 12.58 -1.48
C ASP A 231 -23.48 12.11 -0.26
N HIS A 232 -22.66 13.00 0.31
CA HIS A 232 -21.83 12.73 1.49
C HIS A 232 -22.34 13.45 2.76
N SER A 233 -23.62 13.83 2.78
CA SER A 233 -24.29 14.31 4.00
C SER A 233 -24.61 13.16 4.96
N PHE A 234 -24.74 11.95 4.41
CA PHE A 234 -25.22 10.73 5.08
C PHE A 234 -26.65 10.89 5.64
N VAL A 235 -27.40 11.87 5.17
CA VAL A 235 -28.78 12.12 5.57
C VAL A 235 -29.70 11.73 4.42
N PRO A 236 -30.64 10.79 4.62
CA PRO A 236 -31.63 10.48 3.60
C PRO A 236 -32.47 11.71 3.28
N THR A 237 -32.70 11.95 2.00
CA THR A 237 -33.54 13.06 1.53
C THR A 237 -34.75 12.50 0.78
N LEU A 238 -35.80 13.30 0.62
CA LEU A 238 -36.94 12.89 -0.20
C LEU A 238 -36.52 12.49 -1.62
N ALA A 239 -35.47 13.13 -2.15
CA ALA A 239 -34.90 12.80 -3.45
C ALA A 239 -34.33 11.36 -3.50
N THR A 240 -33.79 10.83 -2.40
CA THR A 240 -33.29 9.44 -2.37
C THR A 240 -34.45 8.44 -2.29
N CYS A 241 -35.52 8.75 -1.55
CA CYS A 241 -36.74 7.95 -1.50
C CYS A 241 -37.44 7.87 -2.87
N ASN A 242 -37.56 9.01 -3.55
CA ASN A 242 -38.29 9.13 -4.82
C ASN A 242 -37.64 8.36 -5.98
N LYS A 243 -36.39 7.89 -5.82
CA LYS A 243 -35.74 6.99 -6.78
C LYS A 243 -36.48 5.66 -6.96
N CYS A 244 -37.16 5.19 -5.92
CA CYS A 244 -37.95 3.96 -5.97
C CYS A 244 -39.45 4.23 -5.76
N HIS A 245 -39.80 5.27 -5.00
CA HIS A 245 -41.19 5.56 -4.61
C HIS A 245 -41.89 6.62 -5.48
N ALA A 246 -41.28 7.08 -6.58
CA ALA A 246 -41.83 8.15 -7.44
C ALA A 246 -42.35 9.33 -6.58
N ASN A 247 -43.62 9.73 -6.73
CA ASN A 247 -44.26 10.78 -5.92
C ASN A 247 -45.13 10.24 -4.77
N GLN A 248 -45.00 8.95 -4.42
CA GLN A 248 -45.84 8.32 -3.39
C GLN A 248 -45.47 8.79 -1.97
N MET A 249 -44.28 9.36 -1.79
CA MET A 249 -43.84 9.88 -0.49
C MET A 249 -44.30 11.34 -0.28
N HIS A 250 -44.19 12.21 -1.30
CA HIS A 250 -44.78 13.56 -1.39
C HIS A 250 -44.85 14.02 -2.87
N ALA A 251 -45.80 14.90 -3.21
CA ALA A 251 -45.82 15.56 -4.52
C ALA A 251 -44.72 16.64 -4.62
N PRO A 252 -44.18 16.94 -5.83
CA PRO A 252 -43.25 18.06 -6.02
C PRO A 252 -43.87 19.37 -5.54
N GLY A 253 -43.31 19.97 -4.47
CA GLY A 253 -43.80 21.21 -3.87
C GLY A 253 -44.42 21.06 -2.47
N GLU A 254 -44.59 19.85 -1.96
CA GLU A 254 -45.15 19.58 -0.62
C GLU A 254 -44.09 19.24 0.44
N SER A 255 -42.85 19.70 0.27
CA SER A 255 -41.88 19.62 1.38
C SER A 255 -42.27 20.66 2.43
N VAL A 256 -43.10 20.28 3.40
CA VAL A 256 -43.06 20.93 4.71
C VAL A 256 -41.63 20.75 5.20
N ALA A 257 -40.95 21.85 5.49
CA ALA A 257 -39.69 21.78 6.23
C ALA A 257 -39.97 20.87 7.43
N ALA A 258 -39.28 19.73 7.50
CA ALA A 258 -39.32 18.91 8.70
C ALA A 258 -39.03 19.87 9.84
N ALA A 259 -40.00 20.07 10.73
CA ALA A 259 -39.77 20.78 11.98
C ALA A 259 -38.47 20.20 12.52
N ALA A 260 -37.48 21.07 12.79
CA ALA A 260 -36.18 20.66 13.28
C ALA A 260 -36.43 19.57 14.31
N ILE A 261 -35.95 18.35 14.04
CA ILE A 261 -36.02 17.27 15.02
C ILE A 261 -35.35 17.88 16.23
N ALA A 262 -36.16 18.28 17.23
CA ALA A 262 -35.64 18.57 18.53
C ALA A 262 -34.90 17.30 18.88
N ILE A 263 -33.58 17.43 19.01
CA ILE A 263 -32.78 16.37 19.59
C ILE A 263 -33.38 16.25 20.99
N GLU A 264 -34.35 15.36 21.17
CA GLU A 264 -34.66 14.86 22.49
C GLU A 264 -33.31 14.37 22.98
N GLU A 265 -32.82 14.98 24.06
CA GLU A 265 -31.71 14.46 24.83
C GLU A 265 -32.08 13.02 25.17
N SER A 266 -31.69 12.08 24.31
CA SER A 266 -31.53 10.70 24.71
C SER A 266 -30.49 10.80 25.82
N GLY A 267 -30.95 10.66 27.06
CA GLY A 267 -30.23 10.88 28.31
C GLY A 267 -29.02 9.94 28.50
N GLY A 268 -28.07 10.01 27.59
CA GLY A 268 -26.73 9.49 27.76
C GLY A 268 -25.91 10.58 28.43
N THR A 269 -25.46 10.31 29.65
CA THR A 269 -24.47 11.13 30.34
C THR A 269 -23.29 11.38 29.38
N PRO A 270 -22.86 12.64 29.15
CA PRO A 270 -21.72 12.91 28.30
C PRO A 270 -20.53 12.12 28.82
N THR A 271 -20.04 11.17 28.01
CA THR A 271 -18.83 10.42 28.35
C THR A 271 -17.68 11.44 28.33
N PRO A 272 -16.92 11.58 29.44
CA PRO A 272 -15.80 12.51 29.46
C PRO A 272 -14.81 12.17 28.34
N LEU A 273 -14.21 13.20 27.73
CA LEU A 273 -13.16 13.01 26.74
C LEU A 273 -12.12 12.01 27.29
N PRO A 274 -11.71 10.99 26.51
CA PRO A 274 -10.68 10.07 26.96
C PRO A 274 -9.42 10.88 27.28
N THR A 275 -8.99 10.82 28.54
CA THR A 275 -7.69 11.36 28.92
C THR A 275 -6.63 10.47 28.27
N PRO A 276 -5.71 11.01 27.47
CA PRO A 276 -4.69 10.20 26.83
C PRO A 276 -3.79 9.57 27.91
N VAL A 277 -4.01 8.29 28.19
CA VAL A 277 -3.09 7.48 28.98
C VAL A 277 -2.04 6.95 28.01
N ALA A 278 -0.84 7.52 28.08
CA ALA A 278 0.32 6.98 27.39
C ALA A 278 0.57 5.56 27.92
N THR A 279 0.14 4.56 27.16
CA THR A 279 0.45 3.16 27.45
C THR A 279 1.78 2.86 26.78
N PRO A 280 2.86 2.54 27.52
CA PRO A 280 4.14 2.21 26.90
C PRO A 280 3.96 0.93 26.08
N ILE A 281 4.00 1.07 24.76
CA ILE A 281 4.01 -0.05 23.83
C ILE A 281 5.38 -0.73 23.99
N PRO A 282 5.47 -2.00 24.42
CA PRO A 282 6.75 -2.70 24.43
C PRO A 282 7.23 -2.82 22.98
N LEU A 283 8.45 -2.35 22.73
CA LEU A 283 9.11 -2.44 21.44
C LEU A 283 9.41 -3.91 21.14
N VAL A 284 8.48 -4.60 20.49
CA VAL A 284 8.71 -5.95 19.98
C VAL A 284 9.51 -5.81 18.69
N THR A 285 10.83 -5.95 18.81
CA THR A 285 11.70 -6.10 17.64
C THR A 285 11.49 -7.49 17.04
N SER A 286 11.00 -7.54 15.80
CA SER A 286 10.86 -8.77 15.00
C SER A 286 12.19 -9.20 14.35
N GLN A 287 13.29 -8.49 14.64
CA GLN A 287 14.55 -8.71 13.97
C GLN A 287 15.37 -9.78 14.72
N PRO A 288 15.57 -10.98 14.14
CA PRO A 288 16.41 -11.99 14.76
C PRO A 288 17.82 -11.40 14.94
N ALA A 289 18.42 -11.67 16.11
CA ALA A 289 19.78 -11.22 16.39
C ALA A 289 20.73 -11.78 15.31
N PRO A 290 21.64 -10.95 14.75
CA PRO A 290 22.55 -11.40 13.71
C PRO A 290 23.44 -12.52 14.23
N VAL A 291 23.36 -13.69 13.60
CA VAL A 291 24.25 -14.81 13.89
C VAL A 291 25.64 -14.50 13.31
N SER A 292 26.65 -14.48 14.16
CA SER A 292 28.02 -14.16 13.73
C SER A 292 28.56 -15.26 12.80
N PRO A 293 29.01 -14.92 11.58
CA PRO A 293 29.59 -15.90 10.65
C PRO A 293 30.91 -16.50 11.16
N ALA A 294 31.50 -15.94 12.22
CA ALA A 294 32.73 -16.43 12.85
C ALA A 294 32.62 -17.88 13.35
N GLY A 295 31.43 -18.30 13.82
CA GLY A 295 31.22 -19.67 14.30
C GLY A 295 31.37 -20.72 13.20
N PHE A 296 30.79 -20.45 12.02
CA PHE A 296 30.86 -21.34 10.87
C PHE A 296 32.26 -21.39 10.25
N ALA A 297 32.94 -20.24 10.19
CA ALA A 297 34.33 -20.18 9.73
C ALA A 297 35.29 -20.97 10.64
N GLY A 298 35.05 -20.95 11.96
CA GLY A 298 35.79 -21.77 12.92
C GLY A 298 35.63 -23.28 12.66
N LEU A 299 34.40 -23.74 12.44
CA LEU A 299 34.11 -25.15 12.12
C LEU A 299 34.71 -25.58 10.78
N ALA A 300 34.62 -24.73 9.75
CA ALA A 300 35.23 -24.99 8.45
C ALA A 300 36.76 -25.08 8.53
N GLY A 301 37.40 -24.23 9.35
CA GLY A 301 38.84 -24.29 9.61
C GLY A 301 39.28 -25.60 10.27
N LEU A 302 38.51 -26.10 11.25
CA LEU A 302 38.77 -27.39 11.90
C LEU A 302 38.66 -28.57 10.93
N LEU A 303 37.67 -28.54 10.03
CA LEU A 303 37.54 -29.54 8.97
C LEU A 303 38.70 -29.47 7.97
N GLY A 304 39.13 -28.25 7.60
CA GLY A 304 40.31 -28.03 6.76
C GLY A 304 41.60 -28.60 7.39
N LEU A 305 41.80 -28.44 8.69
CA LEU A 305 42.92 -29.07 9.42
C LEU A 305 42.89 -30.59 9.29
N ALA A 306 41.74 -31.21 9.56
CA ALA A 306 41.59 -32.66 9.50
C ALA A 306 41.87 -33.22 8.10
N VAL A 307 41.31 -32.57 7.07
CA VAL A 307 41.51 -32.95 5.66
C VAL A 307 42.99 -32.80 5.26
N GLY A 308 43.64 -31.69 5.62
CA GLY A 308 45.05 -31.46 5.32
C GLY A 308 45.98 -32.47 6.00
N MET A 309 45.68 -32.90 7.24
CA MET A 309 46.44 -33.95 7.91
C MET A 309 46.33 -35.29 7.19
N VAL A 310 45.12 -35.67 6.75
CA VAL A 310 44.85 -36.95 6.06
C VAL A 310 45.45 -36.98 4.65
N LEU A 311 45.38 -35.88 3.89
CA LEU A 311 45.87 -35.82 2.52
C LEU A 311 47.38 -35.60 2.39
N SER A 312 48.02 -35.07 3.44
CA SER A 312 49.47 -34.77 3.44
C SER A 312 50.36 -35.91 2.91
N PRO A 313 50.18 -37.19 3.31
CA PRO A 313 51.08 -38.26 2.86
C PRO A 313 50.93 -38.58 1.37
N TRP A 314 49.75 -38.32 0.81
CA TRP A 314 49.45 -38.58 -0.60
C TRP A 314 49.99 -37.46 -1.50
N LEU A 315 49.83 -36.21 -1.07
CA LEU A 315 50.41 -35.03 -1.74
C LEU A 315 51.94 -35.09 -1.79
N GLU A 316 52.59 -35.54 -0.71
CA GLU A 316 54.04 -35.72 -0.70
C GLU A 316 54.50 -36.80 -1.68
N ARG A 317 53.79 -37.93 -1.79
CA ARG A 317 54.12 -38.97 -2.78
C ARG A 317 53.96 -38.45 -4.20
N LEU A 318 52.91 -37.66 -4.45
CA LEU A 318 52.66 -37.06 -5.76
C LEU A 318 53.76 -36.04 -6.11
N TYR A 319 54.11 -35.16 -5.18
CA TYR A 319 55.20 -34.18 -5.36
C TYR A 319 56.53 -34.87 -5.66
N ARG A 320 56.89 -35.91 -4.90
CA ARG A 320 58.11 -36.69 -5.15
C ARG A 320 58.09 -37.34 -6.54
N ARG A 321 56.97 -37.95 -6.96
CA ARG A 321 56.82 -38.57 -8.29
C ARG A 321 57.04 -37.55 -9.42
N MET A 322 56.44 -36.37 -9.30
CA MET A 322 56.60 -35.30 -10.30
C MET A 322 58.04 -34.78 -10.36
N ASN A 323 58.70 -34.64 -9.21
CA ASN A 323 60.07 -34.12 -9.15
C ASN A 323 61.12 -35.15 -9.61
N THR A 324 60.89 -36.45 -9.37
CA THR A 324 61.72 -37.53 -9.94
C THR A 324 61.57 -37.67 -11.46
N GLY A 325 60.40 -37.33 -12.02
CA GLY A 325 60.18 -37.30 -13.47
C GLY A 325 60.97 -36.19 -14.19
N ARG A 326 61.29 -35.11 -13.49
CA ARG A 326 62.01 -33.94 -14.05
C ARG A 326 63.53 -34.15 -14.15
N MET A 327 64.10 -35.11 -13.41
CA MET A 327 65.52 -35.45 -13.48
C MET A 327 65.88 -36.40 -14.64
N ASN A 328 64.90 -37.14 -15.20
CA ASN A 328 65.16 -38.07 -16.31
C ASN A 328 65.12 -37.42 -17.71
N THR A 329 64.69 -36.17 -17.82
CA THR A 329 64.57 -35.46 -19.12
C THR A 329 65.77 -34.60 -19.49
N THR A 330 66.75 -34.43 -18.59
CA THR A 330 67.98 -33.66 -18.85
C THR A 330 69.17 -34.50 -19.33
N GLY A 331 69.00 -35.82 -19.47
CA GLY A 331 70.05 -36.77 -19.88
C GLY A 331 69.86 -37.39 -21.25
N ARG A 332 69.64 -36.62 -22.32
CA ARG A 332 69.80 -37.12 -23.70
C ARG A 332 70.33 -36.05 -24.64
N LYS A 333 71.61 -35.73 -24.48
CA LYS A 333 72.47 -35.21 -25.56
C LYS A 333 73.52 -36.27 -25.88
N LYS A 334 73.34 -36.94 -27.01
CA LYS A 334 74.37 -37.28 -28.00
C LYS A 334 73.65 -37.80 -29.24
#